data_AF-A0A932UDT7-F1
#
_entry.id   AF-A0A932UDT7-F1
#
_cell.length_a   1.000
_cell.length_b   1.000
_cell.length_c   1.000
_cell.angle_alpha   90.00
_cell.angle_beta   90.00
_cell.angle_gamma   90.00
#
_symmetry.space_group_name_H-M   'P 1'
#
loop_
_entity.id
_entity.type
_entity.pdbx_description
1 polymer ?
#
loop_
_entity_poly.entity_id
_entity_poly.type
_entity_poly.pdbx_seq_one_letter_code
_entity_poly.pdbx_strand_id
1 'polypeptide(L)'
;MQSKLTLRLDESLIRAAKAYAREADKSLSQIVADYFSVLAAKKGETELDLNSLPPITRSLIGSVKIENVVEDDYYTYLMEKYR
;
A
#
# COMPACT_ATOMS: atom_id res chain seq x y z
N MET A 1 -16.61 17.23 4.26
CA MET A 1 -16.02 18.51 4.72
C MET A 1 -14.73 18.72 3.92
N GLN A 2 -14.46 19.94 3.42
CA GLN A 2 -13.17 20.26 2.79
C GLN A 2 -12.28 20.96 3.81
N SER A 3 -11.13 20.38 4.11
CA SER A 3 -10.08 20.96 4.96
C SER A 3 -8.88 21.36 4.10
N LYS A 4 -8.15 22.39 4.53
CA LYS A 4 -6.93 22.84 3.85
C LYS A 4 -5.72 22.34 4.65
N LEU A 5 -4.78 21.71 3.97
CA LEU A 5 -3.49 21.32 4.52
C LEU A 5 -2.41 22.25 3.96
N THR A 6 -1.69 22.94 4.84
CA THR A 6 -0.56 23.82 4.46
C THR A 6 0.72 23.22 5.02
N LEU A 7 1.70 22.98 4.15
CA LEU A 7 3.02 22.44 4.52
C LEU A 7 4.07 23.54 4.41
N ARG A 8 5.01 23.59 5.36
CA ARG A 8 6.23 24.40 5.25
C ARG A 8 7.32 23.54 4.62
N LEU A 9 7.81 23.96 3.46
CA LEU A 9 8.81 23.26 2.66
C LEU A 9 9.74 24.29 2.02
N ASP A 10 10.93 23.85 1.65
CA ASP A 10 11.88 24.69 0.93
C ASP A 10 11.35 25.09 -0.44
N GLU A 11 11.64 26.32 -0.84
CA GLU A 11 11.13 26.90 -2.09
C GLU A 11 11.64 26.13 -3.33
N SER A 12 12.87 25.62 -3.27
CA SER A 12 13.45 24.75 -4.32
C SER A 12 12.63 23.47 -4.51
N LEU A 13 12.21 22.85 -3.41
CA LEU A 13 11.40 21.64 -3.42
C LEU A 13 9.99 21.91 -3.97
N ILE A 14 9.38 23.04 -3.59
CA ILE A 14 8.07 23.47 -4.11
C ILE A 14 8.16 23.68 -5.63
N ARG A 15 9.24 24.29 -6.13
CA ARG A 15 9.45 24.48 -7.57
C ARG A 15 9.57 23.15 -8.31
N ALA A 16 10.39 22.22 -7.80
CA ALA A 16 10.55 20.89 -8.39
C ALA A 16 9.22 20.11 -8.42
N ALA A 17 8.47 20.11 -7.32
CA ALA A 17 7.19 19.43 -7.22
C ALA A 17 6.14 20.00 -8.19
N LYS A 18 6.09 21.33 -8.36
CA LYS A 18 5.20 21.96 -9.36
C LYS A 18 5.60 21.66 -10.80
N ALA A 19 6.90 21.56 -11.09
CA ALA A 19 7.37 21.18 -12.42
C ALA A 19 6.93 19.75 -12.77
N TYR A 20 7.16 18.81 -11.86
CA TYR A 20 6.68 17.43 -11.99
C TYR A 20 5.17 17.35 -12.18
N ALA A 21 4.40 18.12 -11.40
CA ALA A 21 2.94 18.11 -11.52
C ALA A 21 2.45 18.57 -12.89
N ARG A 22 3.09 19.59 -13.47
CA ARG A 22 2.78 20.06 -14.84
C ARG A 22 3.12 19.04 -15.90
N GLU A 23 4.26 18.36 -15.77
CA GLU A 23 4.65 17.29 -16.69
C GLU A 23 3.66 16.11 -16.66
N ALA A 24 3.14 15.81 -15.47
CA ALA A 24 2.12 14.77 -15.26
C ALA A 24 0.68 15.22 -15.56
N ASP A 25 0.48 16.44 -16.10
CA ASP A 25 -0.84 17.07 -16.35
C ASP A 25 -1.79 17.03 -15.13
N LYS A 26 -1.23 17.15 -13.93
CA LYS A 26 -1.96 17.10 -12.65
C LYS A 26 -1.67 18.33 -11.80
N SER A 27 -2.60 18.69 -10.93
CA SER A 27 -2.31 19.67 -9.88
C SER A 27 -1.45 19.04 -8.78
N LEU A 28 -0.57 19.83 -8.16
CA LEU A 28 0.23 19.36 -7.02
C LEU A 28 -0.66 18.86 -5.86
N SER A 29 -1.80 19.53 -5.63
CA SER A 29 -2.80 19.10 -4.66
C SER A 29 -3.39 17.72 -4.98
N GLN A 30 -3.62 17.41 -6.27
CA GLN A 30 -4.12 16.11 -6.69
C GLN A 30 -3.08 15.02 -6.43
N ILE A 31 -1.81 15.26 -6.78
CA ILE A 31 -0.73 14.29 -6.55
C ILE A 31 -0.60 13.97 -5.05
N VAL A 32 -0.66 14.99 -4.20
CA VAL A 32 -0.59 14.80 -2.74
C VAL A 32 -1.84 14.09 -2.21
N ALA A 33 -3.03 14.38 -2.73
CA ALA A 33 -4.25 13.69 -2.37
C ALA A 33 -4.18 12.20 -2.75
N ASP A 34 -3.77 11.89 -3.98
CA ASP A 34 -3.57 10.52 -4.47
C ASP A 34 -2.58 9.77 -3.56
N TYR A 35 -1.47 10.41 -3.16
CA TYR A 35 -0.51 9.83 -2.23
C TYR A 35 -1.12 9.54 -0.85
N PHE A 36 -1.88 10.49 -0.27
CA PHE A 36 -2.54 10.26 1.01
C PHE A 36 -3.60 9.15 0.95
N SER A 37 -4.29 8.99 -0.18
CA SER A 37 -5.22 7.87 -0.38
C SER A 37 -4.49 6.53 -0.33
N VAL A 38 -3.34 6.40 -0.99
CA VAL A 38 -2.50 5.19 -0.94
C VAL A 38 -1.95 4.96 0.46
N LEU A 39 -1.48 6.02 1.14
CA LEU A 39 -0.94 5.93 2.49
C LEU A 39 -2.00 5.48 3.51
N ALA A 40 -3.24 5.96 3.36
CA ALA A 40 -4.37 5.55 4.19
C ALA A 40 -4.78 4.09 3.91
N ALA A 41 -4.79 3.67 2.64
CA ALA A 41 -5.05 2.27 2.27
C ALA A 41 -4.02 1.32 2.88
N LYS A 42 -2.73 1.65 2.80
CA LYS A 42 -1.65 0.85 3.40
C LYS A 42 -1.76 0.75 4.92
N LYS A 43 -2.30 1.77 5.59
CA LYS A 43 -2.54 1.74 7.03
C LYS A 43 -3.78 0.92 7.41
N GLY A 44 -4.75 0.80 6.50
CA GLY A 44 -5.92 -0.08 6.65
C GLY A 44 -5.60 -1.57 6.50
N GLU A 45 -4.49 -1.91 5.84
CA GLU A 45 -4.01 -3.30 5.71
C GLU A 45 -3.30 -3.83 6.97
N THR A 46 -3.04 -2.98 7.97
CA THR A 46 -2.33 -3.40 9.19
C THR A 46 -3.25 -4.03 10.24
N GLU A 47 -4.57 -3.92 10.10
CA GLU A 47 -5.52 -4.69 10.92
C GLU A 47 -6.47 -5.43 9.98
N LEU A 48 -6.18 -6.71 9.74
CA LEU A 48 -7.19 -7.65 9.25
C LEU A 48 -8.39 -7.57 10.20
N ASP A 49 -9.44 -6.85 9.83
CA ASP A 49 -10.70 -6.89 10.58
C ASP A 49 -11.31 -8.27 10.41
N LEU A 50 -10.99 -9.15 11.36
CA LEU A 50 -11.44 -10.54 11.42
C LEU A 50 -12.98 -10.64 11.43
N ASN A 51 -13.69 -9.55 11.76
CA ASN A 51 -15.16 -9.50 11.74
C ASN A 51 -15.72 -9.20 10.35
N SER A 52 -14.94 -8.63 9.43
CA SER A 52 -15.34 -8.41 8.04
C SER A 52 -15.17 -9.66 7.16
N LEU A 53 -14.46 -10.68 7.65
CA LEU A 53 -14.18 -11.89 6.91
C LEU A 53 -15.39 -12.85 6.88
N PRO A 54 -15.62 -13.56 5.77
CA PRO A 54 -16.60 -14.63 5.71
C PRO A 54 -16.37 -15.67 6.83
N PRO A 55 -17.43 -16.31 7.38
CA PRO A 55 -17.32 -17.20 8.53
C PRO A 55 -16.29 -18.33 8.37
N ILE A 56 -16.20 -18.89 7.17
CA ILE A 56 -15.25 -19.96 6.82
C ILE A 56 -13.81 -19.43 6.77
N THR A 57 -13.60 -18.24 6.20
CA THR A 57 -12.27 -17.62 6.12
C THR A 57 -11.76 -17.24 7.51
N ARG A 58 -12.64 -16.76 8.39
CA ARG A 58 -12.32 -16.45 9.79
C ARG A 58 -11.92 -17.69 10.59
N SER A 59 -12.57 -18.84 10.37
CA SER A 59 -12.21 -20.09 11.08
C SER A 59 -10.92 -20.73 10.58
N LEU A 60 -10.51 -20.42 9.34
CA LEU A 60 -9.29 -20.92 8.73
C LEU A 60 -8.05 -20.10 9.14
N ILE A 61 -8.19 -18.81 9.46
CA ILE A 61 -7.07 -17.99 9.93
C ILE A 61 -6.53 -18.55 11.26
N GLY A 62 -5.23 -18.84 11.31
CA GLY A 62 -4.56 -19.43 12.48
C GLY A 62 -4.76 -20.94 12.66
N SER A 63 -5.56 -21.59 11.81
CA SER A 63 -5.73 -23.05 11.83
C SER A 63 -4.52 -23.80 11.27
N VAL A 64 -3.73 -23.15 10.41
CA VAL A 64 -2.48 -23.67 9.87
C VAL A 64 -1.33 -23.09 10.68
N LYS A 65 -0.75 -23.91 11.58
CA LYS A 65 0.55 -23.61 12.19
C LYS A 65 1.64 -23.95 11.18
N ILE A 66 2.08 -22.93 10.46
CA ILE A 66 3.25 -23.05 9.58
C ILE A 66 4.48 -22.90 10.45
N GLU A 67 4.99 -24.00 10.98
CA GLU A 67 6.16 -23.94 11.87
C GLU A 67 7.46 -23.66 11.13
N ASN A 68 7.57 -23.97 9.83
CA ASN A 68 8.74 -23.63 9.00
C ASN A 68 8.39 -23.70 7.50
N VAL A 69 7.85 -22.63 6.91
CA VAL A 69 7.93 -22.48 5.45
C VAL A 69 9.08 -21.53 5.21
N VAL A 70 10.24 -22.10 4.90
CA VAL A 70 11.31 -21.36 4.23
C VAL A 70 10.76 -21.06 2.85
N GLU A 71 10.42 -19.80 2.59
CA GLU A 71 9.84 -19.31 1.33
C GLU A 71 10.59 -19.84 0.09
N ASP A 72 11.89 -20.11 0.24
CA ASP A 72 12.77 -20.66 -0.80
C ASP A 72 12.33 -22.03 -1.36
N ASP A 73 11.75 -22.92 -0.57
CA ASP A 73 11.36 -24.26 -1.05
C ASP A 73 10.21 -24.17 -2.07
N TYR A 74 9.29 -23.21 -1.87
CA TYR A 74 8.17 -22.99 -2.77
C TYR A 74 8.62 -22.41 -4.12
N TYR A 75 9.53 -21.43 -4.10
CA TYR A 75 10.10 -20.88 -5.33
C TYR A 75 10.96 -21.91 -6.07
N THR A 76 11.72 -22.72 -5.35
CA THR A 76 12.52 -23.82 -5.92
C THR A 76 11.63 -24.83 -6.63
N TYR A 77 10.53 -25.25 -5.99
CA TYR A 77 9.54 -26.14 -6.59
C TYR A 77 8.90 -25.54 -7.87
N LEU A 78 8.56 -24.25 -7.87
CA LEU A 78 8.02 -23.61 -9.07
C LEU A 78 9.04 -23.56 -10.21
N MET A 79 10.31 -23.28 -9.89
CA MET A 79 11.38 -23.25 -10.89
C MET A 79 11.60 -24.63 -11.54
N GLU A 80 11.51 -25.72 -10.78
CA GLU A 80 11.62 -27.07 -11.34
C GLU A 80 10.38 -27.47 -12.16
N LYS A 81 9.18 -27.11 -11.70
CA LYS A 81 7.92 -27.52 -12.34
C LYS A 81 7.69 -26.89 -13.71
N TYR A 82 8.15 -25.66 -13.91
CA TYR A 82 8.00 -24.93 -15.18
C TYR A 82 9.28 -24.95 -16.04
N ARG A 83 10.18 -25.89 -15.74
CA ARG A 83 11.34 -26.22 -16.58
C ARG A 83 10.99 -27.29 -17.60
#